data_AF-A0A346SJD5-F1
#
_entry.id   AF-A0A346SJD5-F1
#
_cell.length_a   1.000
_cell.length_b   1.000
_cell.length_c   1.000
_cell.angle_alpha   90.00
_cell.angle_beta   90.00
_cell.angle_gamma   90.00
#
_symmetry.space_group_name_H-M   'P 1'
#
loop_
_entity.id
_entity.type
_entity.pdbx_description
1 polymer ?
#
loop_
_entity_poly.entity_id
_entity_poly.type
_entity_poly.pdbx_seq_one_letter_code
_entity_poly.pdbx_strand_id
1 'polypeptide(L)'
;MKRVKFVFAALLASMVAVVFCPTTVLAASQEAQRIIESAAADCKNFENGEFDQGDAVTEIELRSQFGAVKAEIVDESQYSCSSAASMYCGTGGCMLNLIVDDETMSWQATGWRLIDWGPDRILLIGRDGGWCGGAGAEVCYEALVWSNGKILTVGSSPE
;
A
#
# COMPACT_ATOMS: atom_id res chain seq x y z
N MET A 1 5.25 67.02 -51.26
CA MET A 1 3.84 67.29 -50.89
C MET A 1 3.21 66.04 -50.30
N LYS A 2 2.48 66.23 -49.19
CA LYS A 2 1.53 65.33 -48.51
C LYS A 2 2.05 64.08 -47.77
N ARG A 3 1.85 64.16 -46.45
CA ARG A 3 1.98 63.16 -45.39
C ARG A 3 0.93 62.06 -45.54
N VAL A 4 1.28 60.84 -45.17
CA VAL A 4 0.33 59.90 -44.53
C VAL A 4 1.06 59.21 -43.38
N LYS A 5 0.54 59.40 -42.17
CA LYS A 5 0.94 58.70 -40.94
C LYS A 5 0.10 57.43 -40.83
N PHE A 6 0.72 56.29 -40.58
CA PHE A 6 0.03 55.15 -39.96
C PHE A 6 0.94 54.54 -38.89
N VAL A 7 0.42 54.58 -37.68
CA VAL A 7 0.95 53.98 -36.46
C VAL A 7 0.41 52.56 -36.39
N PHE A 8 1.28 51.56 -36.24
CA PHE A 8 0.94 50.20 -35.78
C PHE A 8 2.09 49.75 -34.87
N ALA A 9 1.94 49.94 -33.56
CA ALA A 9 1.38 48.96 -32.62
C ALA A 9 2.39 47.83 -32.33
N ALA A 10 3.10 47.99 -31.22
CA ALA A 10 4.01 47.01 -30.66
C ALA A 10 3.22 45.79 -30.17
N LEU A 11 3.63 44.59 -30.59
CA LEU A 11 3.19 43.32 -30.03
C LEU A 11 4.42 42.60 -29.48
N LEU A 12 4.71 42.84 -28.20
CA LEU A 12 5.58 41.98 -27.40
C LEU A 12 4.75 40.76 -26.98
N ALA A 13 4.95 39.64 -27.67
CA ALA A 13 4.37 38.35 -27.30
C ALA A 13 5.08 37.84 -26.04
N SER A 14 4.43 38.00 -24.88
CA SER A 14 4.87 37.41 -23.61
C SER A 14 4.52 35.92 -23.61
N MET A 15 5.53 35.08 -23.88
CA MET A 15 5.43 33.62 -23.85
C MET A 15 5.44 33.17 -22.38
N VAL A 16 4.26 32.96 -21.79
CA VAL A 16 4.13 32.36 -20.46
C VAL A 16 4.49 30.87 -20.59
N ALA A 17 5.71 30.52 -20.19
CA ALA A 17 6.12 29.12 -20.07
C ALA A 17 5.38 28.51 -18.87
N VAL A 18 4.37 27.69 -19.17
CA VAL A 18 3.70 26.85 -18.18
C VAL A 18 4.71 25.78 -17.75
N VAL A 19 5.29 25.97 -16.56
CA VAL A 19 6.18 24.98 -15.93
C VAL A 19 5.33 23.80 -15.51
N PHE A 20 5.35 22.74 -16.32
CA PHE A 20 4.75 21.45 -16.01
C PHE A 20 5.61 20.80 -14.91
N CYS A 21 5.15 20.90 -13.67
CA CYS A 21 5.78 20.18 -12.56
C CYS A 21 5.35 18.72 -12.67
N PRO A 22 6.23 17.75 -12.94
CA PRO A 22 5.84 16.35 -12.91
C PRO A 22 5.45 16.02 -11.46
N THR A 23 4.17 15.80 -11.22
CA THR A 23 3.70 15.19 -9.98
C THR A 23 4.22 13.77 -9.99
N THR A 24 5.24 13.50 -9.17
CA THR A 24 5.71 12.14 -8.93
C THR A 24 4.61 11.39 -8.19
N VAL A 25 3.80 10.64 -8.94
CA VAL A 25 3.02 9.55 -8.34
C VAL A 25 4.06 8.55 -7.83
N LEU A 26 4.09 8.33 -6.52
CA LEU A 26 4.93 7.27 -5.94
C LEU A 26 4.40 5.96 -6.52
N ALA A 27 5.20 5.34 -7.39
CA ALA A 27 4.93 4.02 -7.90
C ALA A 27 5.18 3.01 -6.76
N ALA A 28 4.34 2.00 -6.65
CA ALA A 28 4.53 0.88 -5.73
C ALA A 28 5.90 0.22 -5.98
N SER A 29 6.52 -0.34 -4.92
CA SER A 29 7.78 -1.09 -5.04
C SER A 29 7.68 -2.27 -6.02
N GLN A 30 8.83 -2.82 -6.41
CA GLN A 30 8.89 -4.00 -7.26
C GLN A 30 8.27 -5.22 -6.55
N GLU A 31 8.42 -5.31 -5.24
CA GLU A 31 7.88 -6.33 -4.35
C GLU A 31 6.35 -6.24 -4.33
N ALA A 32 5.80 -5.03 -4.14
CA ALA A 32 4.36 -4.80 -4.19
C ALA A 32 3.77 -5.17 -5.56
N GLN A 33 4.45 -4.75 -6.64
CA GLN A 33 4.03 -5.12 -8.01
C GLN A 33 4.05 -6.63 -8.22
N ARG A 34 5.07 -7.35 -7.70
CA ARG A 34 5.13 -8.82 -7.80
C ARG A 34 3.96 -9.51 -7.10
N ILE A 35 3.55 -9.02 -5.93
CA ILE A 35 2.39 -9.55 -5.20
C ILE A 35 1.10 -9.32 -6.01
N ILE A 36 0.90 -8.10 -6.51
CA ILE A 36 -0.28 -7.72 -7.31
C ILE A 36 -0.35 -8.51 -8.62
N GLU A 37 0.77 -8.64 -9.34
CA GLU A 37 0.84 -9.37 -10.60
C GLU A 37 0.56 -10.86 -10.42
N SER A 38 1.03 -11.45 -9.31
CA SER A 38 0.71 -12.84 -8.96
C SER A 38 -0.80 -13.01 -8.75
N ALA A 39 -1.41 -12.16 -7.93
CA ALA A 39 -2.85 -12.18 -7.69
C ALA A 39 -3.65 -12.00 -8.99
N ALA A 40 -3.25 -11.08 -9.85
CA ALA A 40 -3.87 -10.86 -11.16
C ALA A 40 -3.77 -12.09 -12.07
N ALA A 41 -2.62 -12.76 -12.08
CA ALA A 41 -2.43 -14.00 -12.83
C ALA A 41 -3.34 -15.12 -12.31
N ASP A 42 -3.49 -15.27 -11.00
CA ASP A 42 -4.36 -16.27 -10.38
C ASP A 42 -5.82 -16.07 -10.77
N CYS A 43 -6.34 -14.84 -10.68
CA CYS A 43 -7.71 -14.53 -11.12
C CYS A 43 -7.92 -14.80 -12.60
N LYS A 44 -6.96 -14.40 -13.45
CA LYS A 44 -7.04 -14.65 -14.89
C LYS A 44 -7.01 -16.14 -15.22
N ASN A 45 -6.20 -16.93 -14.51
CA ASN A 45 -6.11 -18.36 -14.72
C ASN A 45 -7.38 -19.09 -14.23
N PHE A 46 -8.10 -18.49 -13.28
CA PHE A 46 -9.37 -19.00 -12.77
C PHE A 46 -10.56 -18.49 -13.60
N GLU A 47 -11.02 -19.32 -14.53
CA GLU A 47 -12.20 -19.04 -15.39
C GLU A 47 -12.10 -17.76 -16.24
N ASN A 48 -10.88 -17.26 -16.50
CA ASN A 48 -10.64 -15.98 -17.19
C ASN A 48 -11.23 -14.78 -16.43
N GLY A 49 -11.11 -14.78 -15.10
CA GLY A 49 -11.56 -13.67 -14.27
C GLY A 49 -10.87 -12.35 -14.60
N GLU A 50 -11.57 -11.26 -14.29
CA GLU A 50 -11.07 -9.89 -14.33
C GLU A 50 -10.66 -9.50 -12.91
N PHE A 51 -9.38 -9.14 -12.75
CA PHE A 51 -8.79 -8.73 -11.48
C PHE A 51 -8.94 -7.23 -11.27
N ASP A 52 -9.32 -6.84 -10.06
CA ASP A 52 -9.27 -5.46 -9.57
C ASP A 52 -8.46 -5.44 -8.27
N GLN A 53 -7.42 -4.61 -8.23
CA GLN A 53 -6.55 -4.45 -7.07
C GLN A 53 -7.14 -3.53 -5.99
N GLY A 54 -8.13 -2.68 -6.33
CA GLY A 54 -8.59 -1.62 -5.42
C GLY A 54 -7.46 -0.70 -4.93
N ASP A 55 -7.61 -0.18 -3.71
CA ASP A 55 -6.62 0.66 -3.02
C ASP A 55 -5.67 -0.18 -2.14
N ALA A 56 -5.16 -1.31 -2.65
CA ALA A 56 -4.40 -2.28 -1.85
C ALA A 56 -3.05 -1.79 -1.34
N VAL A 57 -2.41 -0.83 -2.03
CA VAL A 57 -1.05 -0.38 -1.68
C VAL A 57 -1.11 0.88 -0.84
N THR A 58 -0.51 0.84 0.35
CA THR A 58 -0.40 2.01 1.24
C THR A 58 1.04 2.19 1.71
N GLU A 59 1.65 3.35 1.44
CA GLU A 59 2.91 3.75 2.08
C GLU A 59 2.63 4.12 3.55
N ILE A 60 3.39 3.53 4.47
CA ILE A 60 3.35 3.80 5.90
C ILE A 60 4.74 4.16 6.43
N GLU A 61 4.78 4.69 7.64
CA GLU A 61 6.03 4.90 8.39
C GLU A 61 5.91 4.16 9.72
N LEU A 62 6.84 3.26 10.03
CA LEU A 62 6.95 2.67 11.35
C LEU A 62 8.08 3.36 12.11
N ARG A 63 7.90 3.60 13.40
CA ARG A 63 8.94 4.25 14.21
C ARG A 63 8.99 3.69 15.62
N SER A 64 10.18 3.79 16.21
CA SER A 64 10.40 3.58 17.63
C SER A 64 11.53 4.46 18.13
N GLN A 65 11.92 4.27 19.39
CA GLN A 65 13.13 4.88 19.97
C GLN A 65 14.43 4.59 19.19
N PHE A 66 14.45 3.57 18.31
CA PHE A 66 15.61 3.20 17.51
C PHE A 66 15.59 3.80 16.09
N GLY A 67 14.60 4.64 15.76
CA GLY A 67 14.48 5.33 14.48
C GLY A 67 13.15 5.07 13.78
N ALA A 68 13.05 5.54 12.53
CA ALA A 68 11.88 5.37 11.68
C ALA A 68 12.27 4.67 10.37
N VAL A 69 11.32 3.96 9.77
CA VAL A 69 11.46 3.32 8.47
C VAL A 69 10.18 3.54 7.67
N LYS A 70 10.32 3.80 6.38
CA LYS A 70 9.21 3.76 5.44
C LYS A 70 8.94 2.31 5.06
N ALA A 71 7.68 1.97 4.90
CA ALA A 71 7.27 0.64 4.49
C ALA A 71 6.06 0.74 3.57
N GLU A 72 5.78 -0.33 2.84
CA GLU A 72 4.54 -0.47 2.08
C GLU A 72 3.70 -1.60 2.66
N ILE A 73 2.40 -1.38 2.70
CA ILE A 73 1.41 -2.41 2.94
C ILE A 73 0.78 -2.79 1.62
N VAL A 74 0.68 -4.09 1.34
CA VAL A 74 -0.21 -4.64 0.32
C VAL A 74 -1.32 -5.41 1.02
N ASP A 75 -2.52 -4.82 1.03
CA ASP A 75 -3.72 -5.32 1.69
C ASP A 75 -4.62 -6.05 0.68
N GLU A 76 -4.53 -7.39 0.66
CA GLU A 76 -5.28 -8.22 -0.28
C GLU A 76 -6.79 -8.23 0.02
N SER A 77 -7.25 -7.64 1.14
CA SER A 77 -8.68 -7.43 1.38
C SER A 77 -9.33 -6.46 0.39
N GLN A 78 -8.52 -5.67 -0.32
CA GLN A 78 -8.98 -4.76 -1.37
C GLN A 78 -9.09 -5.45 -2.74
N TYR A 79 -8.54 -6.66 -2.89
CA TYR A 79 -8.57 -7.37 -4.16
C TYR A 79 -9.95 -7.95 -4.45
N SER A 80 -10.30 -8.00 -5.73
CA SER A 80 -11.46 -8.75 -6.19
C SER A 80 -11.19 -9.45 -7.52
N CYS A 81 -11.88 -10.58 -7.73
CA CYS A 81 -11.85 -11.34 -8.97
C CYS A 81 -13.28 -11.60 -9.44
N SER A 82 -13.59 -11.25 -10.69
CA SER A 82 -14.96 -11.35 -11.23
C SER A 82 -15.51 -12.79 -11.27
N SER A 83 -14.64 -13.79 -11.32
CA SER A 83 -15.00 -15.22 -11.35
C SER A 83 -15.00 -15.89 -9.96
N ALA A 84 -14.46 -15.25 -8.92
CA ALA A 84 -14.32 -15.85 -7.60
C ALA A 84 -14.40 -14.82 -6.46
N ALA A 85 -15.58 -14.69 -5.85
CA ALA A 85 -15.87 -13.69 -4.82
C ALA A 85 -15.00 -13.78 -3.56
N SER A 86 -14.48 -14.96 -3.23
CA SER A 86 -13.67 -15.22 -2.03
C SER A 86 -12.27 -15.74 -2.36
N MET A 87 -11.70 -15.35 -3.50
CA MET A 87 -10.38 -15.83 -3.94
C MET A 87 -9.25 -15.42 -3.01
N TYR A 88 -9.26 -14.17 -2.54
CA TYR A 88 -8.17 -13.58 -1.75
C TYR A 88 -8.44 -13.50 -0.25
N CYS A 89 -9.67 -13.83 0.16
CA CYS A 89 -10.13 -13.69 1.53
C CYS A 89 -10.98 -14.89 1.95
N GLY A 90 -10.59 -15.51 3.07
CA GLY A 90 -11.37 -16.56 3.73
C GLY A 90 -11.98 -16.06 5.04
N THR A 91 -12.58 -16.98 5.80
CA THR A 91 -13.15 -16.68 7.12
C THR A 91 -12.10 -16.27 8.15
N GLY A 92 -10.85 -16.72 7.98
CA GLY A 92 -9.72 -16.36 8.85
C GLY A 92 -9.07 -15.01 8.50
N GLY A 93 -9.57 -14.32 7.46
CA GLY A 93 -9.01 -13.06 6.97
C GLY A 93 -8.41 -13.16 5.56
N CYS A 94 -7.71 -12.09 5.20
CA CYS A 94 -7.01 -11.93 3.92
C CYS A 94 -5.50 -11.80 4.20
N MET A 95 -4.67 -11.98 3.17
CA MET A 95 -3.24 -11.72 3.34
C MET A 95 -2.95 -10.22 3.45
N LEU A 96 -2.10 -9.87 4.39
CA LEU A 96 -1.54 -8.54 4.58
C LEU A 96 -0.03 -8.66 4.49
N ASN A 97 0.55 -7.98 3.51
CA ASN A 97 1.99 -8.01 3.26
C ASN A 97 2.60 -6.68 3.69
N LEU A 98 3.65 -6.72 4.51
CA LEU A 98 4.48 -5.59 4.89
C LEU A 98 5.81 -5.69 4.16
N ILE A 99 6.16 -4.64 3.42
CA ILE A 99 7.41 -4.55 2.67
C ILE A 99 8.29 -3.49 3.34
N VAL A 100 9.47 -3.90 3.82
CA VAL A 100 10.47 -3.03 4.42
C VAL A 100 11.82 -3.37 3.79
N ASP A 101 12.50 -2.38 3.21
CA ASP A 101 13.82 -2.57 2.58
C ASP A 101 13.86 -3.77 1.60
N ASP A 102 12.85 -3.88 0.73
CA ASP A 102 12.62 -4.96 -0.24
C ASP A 102 12.38 -6.36 0.37
N GLU A 103 12.31 -6.48 1.70
CA GLU A 103 11.90 -7.69 2.40
C GLU A 103 10.39 -7.70 2.63
N THR A 104 9.73 -8.77 2.17
CA THR A 104 8.29 -8.98 2.40
C THR A 104 8.07 -9.89 3.58
N MET A 105 7.22 -9.47 4.50
CA MET A 105 6.66 -10.29 5.57
C MET A 105 5.14 -10.33 5.42
N SER A 106 4.54 -11.49 5.65
CA SER A 106 3.12 -11.71 5.33
C SER A 106 2.38 -12.31 6.51
N TRP A 107 1.14 -11.83 6.73
CA TRP A 107 0.26 -12.34 7.77
C TRP A 107 -1.14 -12.53 7.21
N GLN A 108 -1.81 -13.60 7.64
CA GLN A 108 -3.26 -13.68 7.50
C GLN A 108 -3.90 -12.76 8.55
N ALA A 109 -4.55 -11.69 8.08
CA ALA A 109 -5.11 -10.64 8.89
C ALA A 109 -6.61 -10.47 8.67
N THR A 110 -7.34 -10.19 9.75
CA THR A 110 -8.77 -9.80 9.72
C THR A 110 -8.95 -8.28 9.58
N GLY A 111 -7.85 -7.53 9.59
CA GLY A 111 -7.77 -6.08 9.43
C GLY A 111 -6.48 -5.53 10.04
N TRP A 112 -6.20 -4.25 9.81
CA TRP A 112 -5.00 -3.61 10.34
C TRP A 112 -5.20 -2.11 10.60
N ARG A 113 -4.39 -1.55 11.49
CA ARG A 113 -4.31 -0.12 11.79
C ARG A 113 -2.90 0.29 12.20
N LEU A 114 -2.56 1.55 11.95
CA LEU A 114 -1.41 2.19 12.60
C LEU A 114 -1.85 2.77 13.94
N ILE A 115 -1.11 2.45 15.00
CA ILE A 115 -1.36 2.92 16.36
C ILE A 115 -0.15 3.69 16.85
N ASP A 116 -0.37 4.92 17.34
CA ASP A 116 0.65 5.67 18.05
C ASP A 116 0.65 5.26 19.54
N TRP A 117 1.78 4.75 20.03
CA TRP A 117 1.98 4.37 21.43
C TRP A 117 3.22 5.10 21.96
N GLY A 118 3.00 6.29 22.53
CA GLY A 118 4.11 7.15 22.93
C GLY A 118 4.98 7.54 21.71
N PRO A 119 6.30 7.28 21.72
CA PRO A 119 7.16 7.56 20.57
C PRO A 119 6.95 6.58 19.41
N ASP A 120 6.39 5.40 19.67
CA ASP A 120 6.30 4.32 18.70
C ASP A 120 5.10 4.51 17.78
N ARG A 121 5.26 4.14 16.50
CA ARG A 121 4.13 3.93 15.56
C ARG A 121 4.14 2.47 15.16
N ILE A 122 3.11 1.78 15.61
CA ILE A 122 2.97 0.34 15.60
C ILE A 122 1.99 -0.04 14.50
N LEU A 123 2.31 -1.07 13.73
CA LEU A 123 1.32 -1.74 12.90
C LEU A 123 0.61 -2.78 13.77
N LEU A 124 -0.68 -2.55 14.04
CA LEU A 124 -1.53 -3.48 14.76
C LEU A 124 -2.37 -4.28 13.75
N ILE A 125 -2.23 -5.59 13.75
CA ILE A 125 -2.97 -6.50 12.89
C ILE A 125 -3.97 -7.31 13.70
N GLY A 126 -5.18 -7.49 13.20
CA GLY A 126 -6.17 -8.43 13.73
C GLY A 126 -5.89 -9.84 13.21
N ARG A 127 -6.03 -10.84 14.06
CA ARG A 127 -5.82 -12.27 13.76
C ARG A 127 -7.05 -13.07 14.17
N ASP A 128 -7.33 -14.14 13.42
CA ASP A 128 -8.30 -15.17 13.80
C ASP A 128 -7.91 -15.83 15.13
N GLY A 129 -8.90 -16.25 15.93
CA GLY A 129 -8.71 -16.79 17.26
C GLY A 129 -7.76 -17.99 17.30
N GLY A 130 -7.67 -18.77 16.23
CA GLY A 130 -6.75 -19.90 16.13
C GLY A 130 -5.28 -19.52 16.35
N TRP A 131 -4.90 -18.27 16.08
CA TRP A 131 -3.52 -17.78 16.27
C TRP A 131 -3.14 -17.52 17.73
N CYS A 132 -4.12 -17.38 18.62
CA CYS A 132 -3.92 -17.01 20.02
C CYS A 132 -4.56 -17.98 21.01
N GLY A 133 -4.90 -19.20 20.56
CA GLY A 133 -5.50 -20.23 21.39
C GLY A 133 -7.01 -20.08 21.61
N GLY A 134 -7.65 -19.17 20.86
CA GLY A 134 -9.08 -19.01 20.78
C GLY A 134 -9.72 -19.90 19.70
N ALA A 135 -11.04 -19.78 19.55
CA ALA A 135 -11.82 -20.55 18.60
C ALA A 135 -12.47 -19.68 17.51
N GLY A 136 -12.18 -19.98 16.24
CA GLY A 136 -12.83 -19.38 15.07
C GLY A 136 -12.90 -17.86 15.14
N ALA A 137 -14.13 -17.31 15.12
CA ALA A 137 -14.42 -15.87 15.06
C ALA A 137 -14.00 -15.04 16.28
N GLU A 138 -13.38 -15.65 17.29
CA GLU A 138 -12.65 -14.89 18.31
C GLU A 138 -11.52 -14.07 17.65
N VAL A 139 -11.21 -12.91 18.22
CA VAL A 139 -10.26 -11.97 17.64
C VAL A 139 -9.12 -11.73 18.60
N CYS A 140 -7.90 -11.81 18.09
CA CYS A 140 -6.72 -11.32 18.77
C CYS A 140 -5.95 -10.34 17.89
N TYR A 141 -4.96 -9.70 18.50
CA TYR A 141 -4.15 -8.71 17.83
C TYR A 141 -2.68 -9.03 17.97
N GLU A 142 -1.93 -8.73 16.93
CA GLU A 142 -0.49 -8.78 16.92
C GLU A 142 0.06 -7.38 16.62
N ALA A 143 1.09 -6.98 17.37
CA ALA A 143 1.70 -5.66 17.28
C ALA A 143 3.10 -5.80 16.68
N LEU A 144 3.31 -5.12 15.55
CA LEU A 144 4.56 -5.13 14.83
C LEU A 144 5.26 -3.79 15.05
N VAL A 145 6.49 -3.86 15.54
CA VAL A 145 7.28 -2.69 15.91
C VAL A 145 8.58 -2.72 15.12
N TRP A 146 8.90 -1.61 14.45
CA TRP A 146 10.22 -1.41 13.88
C TRP A 146 11.23 -1.13 14.99
N SER A 147 12.28 -1.94 15.08
CA SER A 147 13.33 -1.79 16.09
C SER A 147 14.67 -2.24 15.55
N ASN A 148 15.60 -1.30 15.45
CA ASN A 148 17.01 -1.55 15.12
C ASN A 148 17.20 -2.40 13.85
N GLY A 149 16.61 -1.97 12.73
CA GLY A 149 16.82 -2.61 11.44
C GLY A 149 15.92 -3.80 11.15
N LYS A 150 14.92 -4.10 12.00
CA LYS A 150 14.00 -5.23 11.79
C LYS A 150 12.63 -5.00 12.42
N ILE A 151 11.65 -5.74 11.93
CA ILE A 151 10.34 -5.86 12.58
C ILE A 151 10.41 -6.85 13.74
N LEU A 152 9.84 -6.47 14.88
CA LEU A 152 9.69 -7.30 16.06
C LEU A 152 8.21 -7.46 16.40
N THR A 153 7.87 -8.67 16.85
CA THR A 153 6.53 -9.06 17.28
C THR A 153 6.63 -10.20 18.30
N VAL A 154 5.57 -10.40 19.09
CA VAL A 154 5.43 -11.52 20.04
C VAL A 154 4.55 -12.64 19.45
N GLY A 155 4.14 -12.52 18.18
CA GLY A 155 3.39 -13.54 17.46
C GLY A 155 4.22 -14.79 17.10
N SER A 156 3.54 -15.86 16.71
CA SER A 156 4.17 -17.00 16.02
C SER A 156 4.94 -16.49 14.80
N SER A 157 6.12 -17.06 14.51
CA SER A 157 6.92 -16.66 13.34
C SER A 157 6.05 -16.57 12.08
N PRO A 158 6.21 -15.54 11.24
CA PRO A 158 5.57 -15.48 9.92
C PRO A 158 5.91 -16.74 9.12
N GLU A 159 4.96 -17.25 8.33
CA GLU A 159 5.18 -18.37 7.40
C GLU A 159 6.04 -17.96 6.21
#